data_AF-A0AAU6HCG3-F1
#
_entry.id   AF-A0AAU6HCG3-F1
#
_cell.length_a   1.000
_cell.length_b   1.000
_cell.length_c   1.000
_cell.angle_alpha   90.00
_cell.angle_beta   90.00
_cell.angle_gamma   90.00
#
_symmetry.space_group_name_H-M   'P 1'
#
loop_
_entity.id
_entity.type
_entity.pdbx_description
1 polymer ?
#
loop_
_entity_poly.entity_id
_entity_poly.type
_entity_poly.pdbx_seq_one_letter_code
_entity_poly.pdbx_strand_id
1 'polypeptide(L)'
;MADKVGDVLARAQKNGARHRTPFLIPADDRLPDLRVDLYFRKSKIVSKQPTTWRRYAYSLAVWLGFLDTLGVSWDEAAGEDYTDFKFWRITDVSNGERIEPTSFDTDRSALNSFYTWAGPLYGCINPVATGDILGTADPVDIPAGQGRRDPARPAGSTRRRVKWLLRGAFEQWRDIGFRGYGFDGLRAEGWRGAHEDRDCAFVDGLYGTGLRLAEWGSVLDVELPSVDAAGRFPRAYLARACAKGKREGREYRVPVGVLKSVTGCMDPIEGSRAEAVRRARRAGRYERVARLKIVTRFSPQARTLTVLTAEGSSTLSLDGLDPEERLLRSGRRPRAWNRSRYGSA
;
A
#
# COMPACT_ATOMS: atom_id res chain seq x y z
N MET A 1 3.19 -37.38 20.19
CA MET A 1 3.48 -36.06 20.80
C MET A 1 3.28 -34.92 19.79
N ALA A 2 2.25 -35.00 18.93
CA ALA A 2 2.07 -34.10 17.77
C ALA A 2 0.75 -33.32 17.80
N ASP A 3 0.05 -33.31 18.94
CA ASP A 3 -1.34 -32.83 19.06
C ASP A 3 -1.49 -31.65 20.05
N LYS A 4 -0.39 -30.94 20.37
CA LYS A 4 -0.39 -29.78 21.28
C LYS A 4 -0.07 -28.44 20.62
N VAL A 5 0.15 -28.42 19.31
CA VAL A 5 0.32 -27.17 18.55
C VAL A 5 -0.96 -26.95 17.76
N GLY A 6 -2.04 -26.60 18.46
CA GLY A 6 -3.27 -26.14 17.80
C GLY A 6 -2.94 -25.04 16.78
N ASP A 7 -3.75 -24.95 15.72
CA ASP A 7 -3.49 -24.11 14.53
C ASP A 7 -2.89 -22.73 14.92
N VAL A 8 -1.60 -22.57 14.61
CA VAL A 8 -0.83 -21.35 14.91
C VAL A 8 -1.50 -20.12 14.30
N LEU A 9 -2.15 -20.27 13.13
CA LEU A 9 -2.86 -19.18 12.48
C LEU A 9 -4.11 -18.79 13.27
N ALA A 10 -4.91 -19.76 13.71
CA ALA A 10 -6.09 -19.48 14.55
C ALA A 10 -5.69 -18.80 15.87
N ARG A 11 -4.59 -19.23 16.50
CA ARG A 11 -4.06 -18.61 17.73
C ARG A 11 -3.54 -17.19 17.46
N ALA A 12 -2.81 -16.98 16.36
CA ALA A 12 -2.33 -15.66 15.97
C ALA A 12 -3.48 -14.70 15.69
N GLN A 13 -4.51 -15.15 14.98
CA GLN A 13 -5.73 -14.37 14.70
C GLN A 13 -6.49 -14.02 15.99
N LYS A 14 -6.64 -14.97 16.92
CA LYS A 14 -7.25 -14.71 18.24
C LYS A 14 -6.47 -13.65 19.03
N ASN A 15 -5.15 -13.60 18.85
CA ASN A 15 -4.29 -12.59 19.46
C ASN A 15 -4.21 -11.27 18.66
N GLY A 16 -5.07 -11.08 17.66
CA GLY A 16 -5.20 -9.84 16.89
C GLY A 16 -4.26 -9.72 15.69
N ALA A 17 -3.50 -10.77 15.35
CA ALA A 17 -2.71 -10.78 14.13
C ALA A 17 -3.63 -10.83 12.89
N ARG A 18 -3.26 -10.06 11.88
CA ARG A 18 -3.92 -10.01 10.57
C ARG A 18 -2.95 -10.46 9.50
N HIS A 19 -3.45 -10.67 8.29
CA HIS A 19 -2.58 -10.91 7.14
C HIS A 19 -1.54 -9.77 7.05
N ARG A 20 -0.27 -10.13 6.85
CA ARG A 20 0.91 -9.23 6.80
C ARG A 20 1.31 -8.56 8.11
N THR A 21 0.72 -8.90 9.25
CA THR A 21 1.22 -8.44 10.56
C THR A 21 2.69 -8.88 10.72
N PRO A 22 3.63 -7.95 10.97
CA PRO A 22 5.02 -8.30 11.19
C PRO A 22 5.22 -9.19 12.43
N PHE A 23 6.28 -9.99 12.38
CA PHE A 23 6.79 -10.78 13.49
C PHE A 23 8.31 -10.70 13.44
N LEU A 24 8.92 -10.10 14.46
CA LEU A 24 10.36 -9.85 14.54
C LEU A 24 11.03 -11.01 15.25
N ILE A 25 11.99 -11.64 14.58
CA ILE A 25 12.74 -12.77 15.11
C ILE A 25 14.20 -12.30 15.28
N PRO A 26 14.81 -12.53 16.45
CA PRO A 26 16.24 -12.30 16.64
C PRO A 26 17.07 -13.04 15.58
N ALA A 27 18.24 -12.51 15.25
CA ALA A 27 19.14 -13.17 14.30
C ALA A 27 19.82 -14.42 14.91
N ASP A 28 19.81 -14.55 16.23
CA ASP A 28 20.33 -15.67 16.99
C ASP A 28 19.22 -16.63 17.45
N ASP A 29 19.59 -17.66 18.21
CA ASP A 29 18.66 -18.68 18.71
C ASP A 29 17.77 -18.20 19.89
N ARG A 30 17.76 -16.90 20.21
CA ARG A 30 16.90 -16.37 21.28
C ARG A 30 15.43 -16.40 20.85
N LEU A 31 14.56 -16.55 21.85
CA LEU A 31 13.12 -16.43 21.64
C LEU A 31 12.75 -14.98 21.30
N PRO A 32 11.81 -14.75 20.36
CA PRO A 32 11.28 -13.42 20.06
C PRO A 32 10.70 -12.72 21.31
N ASP A 33 10.99 -11.43 21.47
CA ASP A 33 10.33 -10.61 22.49
C ASP A 33 8.89 -10.30 22.05
N LEU A 34 7.95 -11.01 22.66
CA LEU A 34 6.53 -10.89 22.36
C LEU A 34 5.97 -9.49 22.66
N ARG A 35 6.61 -8.69 23.52
CA ARG A 35 6.21 -7.30 23.82
C ARG A 35 6.40 -6.42 22.60
N VAL A 36 7.50 -6.62 21.87
CA VAL A 36 7.78 -5.92 20.60
C VAL A 36 6.76 -6.31 19.55
N ASP A 37 6.48 -7.60 19.37
CA ASP A 37 5.51 -8.07 18.36
C ASP A 37 4.07 -7.65 18.67
N LEU A 38 3.74 -7.47 19.96
CA LEU A 38 2.42 -7.03 20.38
C LEU A 38 2.11 -5.61 19.90
N TYR A 39 3.12 -4.77 19.66
CA TYR A 39 2.97 -3.43 19.09
C TYR A 39 2.16 -3.45 17.78
N PHE A 40 2.42 -4.41 16.89
CA PHE A 40 1.72 -4.53 15.61
C PHE A 40 0.29 -5.08 15.71
N ARG A 41 -0.14 -5.44 16.93
CA ARG A 41 -1.45 -6.08 17.20
C ARG A 41 -2.32 -5.25 18.14
N LYS A 42 -1.71 -4.43 19.01
CA LYS A 42 -2.42 -3.71 20.09
C LYS A 42 -2.20 -2.20 20.09
N SER A 43 -1.31 -1.67 19.26
CA SER A 43 -1.10 -0.22 19.16
C SER A 43 -2.00 0.43 18.11
N LYS A 44 -1.96 1.77 18.03
CA LYS A 44 -2.62 2.55 16.98
C LYS A 44 -2.12 2.21 15.57
N ILE A 45 -0.95 1.56 15.43
CA ILE A 45 -0.42 1.17 14.12
C ILE A 45 -1.31 0.15 13.40
N VAL A 46 -2.14 -0.62 14.12
CA VAL A 46 -3.08 -1.61 13.56
C VAL A 46 -4.07 -0.97 12.56
N SER A 47 -4.32 0.32 12.67
CA SER A 47 -5.16 1.09 11.73
C SER A 47 -4.46 1.50 10.44
N LYS A 48 -3.12 1.37 10.37
CA LYS A 48 -2.30 1.79 9.23
C LYS A 48 -2.23 0.69 8.16
N GLN A 49 -1.76 1.09 6.98
CA GLN A 49 -1.57 0.18 5.85
C GLN A 49 -0.44 -0.82 6.13
N PRO A 50 -0.49 -2.06 5.60
CA PRO A 50 0.58 -3.05 5.75
C PRO A 50 1.97 -2.56 5.31
N THR A 51 2.03 -1.64 4.35
CA THR A 51 3.28 -0.99 3.93
C THR A 51 3.92 -0.16 5.05
N THR A 52 3.09 0.48 5.90
CA THR A 52 3.56 1.19 7.08
C THR A 52 4.07 0.20 8.13
N TRP A 53 3.36 -0.92 8.34
CA TRP A 53 3.83 -1.97 9.24
C TRP A 53 5.21 -2.49 8.84
N ARG A 54 5.39 -2.82 7.55
CA ARG A 54 6.68 -3.30 7.04
C ARG A 54 7.81 -2.29 7.25
N ARG A 55 7.55 -1.01 6.99
CA ARG A 55 8.55 0.06 7.24
C ARG A 55 8.91 0.17 8.71
N TYR A 56 7.91 0.19 9.59
CA TYR A 56 8.13 0.32 11.03
C TYR A 56 8.79 -0.92 11.62
N ALA A 57 8.44 -2.12 11.14
CA ALA A 57 9.10 -3.37 11.52
C ALA A 57 10.57 -3.38 11.11
N TYR A 58 10.90 -2.90 9.91
CA TYR A 58 12.29 -2.77 9.49
C TYR A 58 13.04 -1.76 10.36
N SER A 59 12.47 -0.58 10.60
CA SER A 59 13.07 0.42 11.50
C SER A 59 13.30 -0.13 12.92
N LEU A 60 12.33 -0.87 13.47
CA LEU A 60 12.48 -1.53 14.77
C LEU A 60 13.54 -2.64 14.73
N ALA A 61 13.59 -3.47 13.69
CA ALA A 61 14.60 -4.51 13.57
C ALA A 61 16.02 -3.92 13.56
N VAL A 62 16.23 -2.83 12.81
CA VAL A 62 17.52 -2.14 12.75
C VAL A 62 17.88 -1.52 14.10
N TRP A 63 16.92 -0.90 14.80
CA TRP A 63 17.12 -0.34 16.13
C TRP A 63 17.44 -1.42 17.19
N LEU A 64 16.69 -2.51 17.21
CA LEU A 64 16.92 -3.62 18.13
C LEU A 64 18.27 -4.28 17.87
N GLY A 65 18.64 -4.47 16.60
CA GLY A 65 19.97 -4.95 16.24
C GLY A 65 21.08 -4.01 16.70
N PHE A 66 20.88 -2.69 16.58
CA PHE A 66 21.83 -1.70 17.08
C PHE A 66 21.97 -1.77 18.61
N LEU A 67 20.87 -1.80 19.35
CA LEU A 67 20.89 -1.92 20.81
C LEU A 67 21.57 -3.22 21.29
N ASP A 68 21.36 -4.32 20.56
CA ASP A 68 22.02 -5.59 20.85
C ASP A 68 23.56 -5.47 20.76
N THR A 69 24.08 -4.66 19.83
CA THR A 69 25.53 -4.37 19.76
C THR A 69 26.05 -3.58 20.95
N LEU A 70 25.18 -2.82 21.63
CA LEU A 70 25.50 -2.07 22.85
C LEU A 70 25.24 -2.90 24.12
N GLY A 71 24.62 -4.08 24.00
CA GLY A 71 24.17 -4.89 25.13
C GLY A 71 23.02 -4.26 25.93
N VAL A 72 22.29 -3.31 25.33
CA VAL A 72 21.19 -2.57 25.97
C VAL A 72 19.86 -3.20 25.57
N SER A 73 18.96 -3.45 26.52
CA SER A 73 17.61 -3.90 26.18
C SER A 73 16.74 -2.73 25.69
N TRP A 74 15.76 -3.01 24.84
CA TRP A 74 14.93 -1.94 24.28
C TRP A 74 14.13 -1.18 25.34
N ASP A 75 13.77 -1.81 26.44
CA ASP A 75 13.02 -1.22 27.56
C ASP A 75 13.91 -0.40 28.51
N GLU A 76 15.23 -0.53 28.41
CA GLU A 76 16.23 0.26 29.15
C GLU A 76 16.84 1.39 28.30
N ALA A 77 16.57 1.41 26.99
CA ALA A 77 17.16 2.38 26.07
C ALA A 77 16.84 3.84 26.43
N ALA A 78 17.88 4.67 26.44
CA ALA A 78 17.85 6.08 26.81
C ALA A 78 18.01 7.01 25.59
N GLY A 79 17.88 8.31 25.82
CA GLY A 79 18.05 9.33 24.77
C GLY A 79 19.46 9.39 24.18
N GLU A 80 20.46 8.96 24.93
CA GLU A 80 21.86 8.83 24.48
C GLU A 80 21.97 7.72 23.42
N ASP A 81 21.43 6.52 23.69
CA ASP A 81 21.41 5.41 22.72
C ASP A 81 20.74 5.80 21.39
N TYR A 82 19.65 6.57 21.46
CA TYR A 82 18.99 7.09 20.25
C TYR A 82 19.86 8.11 19.49
N THR A 83 20.63 8.92 20.21
CA THR A 83 21.56 9.89 19.61
C THR A 83 22.71 9.17 18.91
N ASP A 84 23.26 8.13 19.54
CA ASP A 84 24.30 7.29 18.97
C ASP A 84 23.79 6.50 17.76
N PHE A 85 22.57 5.95 17.84
CA PHE A 85 21.92 5.32 16.71
C PHE A 85 21.73 6.27 15.53
N LYS A 86 21.29 7.51 15.79
CA LYS A 86 21.17 8.53 14.75
C LYS A 86 22.52 8.84 14.10
N PHE A 87 23.57 8.96 14.91
CA PHE A 87 24.93 9.17 14.40
C PHE A 87 25.39 7.98 13.55
N TRP A 88 25.25 6.76 14.06
CA TRP A 88 25.59 5.53 13.36
C TRP A 88 24.84 5.37 12.03
N ARG A 89 23.53 5.67 12.03
CA ARG A 89 22.65 5.42 10.89
C ARG A 89 22.84 6.42 9.74
N ILE A 90 23.35 7.62 10.02
CA ILE A 90 23.45 8.71 9.04
C ILE A 90 24.90 9.13 8.77
N THR A 91 25.75 9.15 9.79
CA THR A 91 27.05 9.84 9.75
C THR A 91 28.24 8.89 9.83
N ASP A 92 28.16 7.86 10.67
CA ASP A 92 29.32 7.00 10.97
C ASP A 92 29.86 6.29 9.73
N VAL A 93 31.13 6.58 9.42
CA VAL A 93 31.84 6.03 8.26
C VAL A 93 31.99 4.50 8.32
N SER A 94 31.98 3.92 9.51
CA SER A 94 32.06 2.47 9.73
C SER A 94 30.81 1.73 9.24
N ASN A 95 29.66 2.41 9.19
CA ASN A 95 28.41 1.84 8.71
C ASN A 95 28.33 1.89 7.17
N GLY A 96 28.69 0.79 6.50
CA GLY A 96 28.60 0.70 5.04
C GLY A 96 27.19 0.93 4.45
N GLU A 97 26.14 0.83 5.28
CA GLU A 97 24.73 0.97 4.89
C GLU A 97 24.07 2.23 5.48
N ARG A 98 24.85 3.32 5.64
CA ARG A 98 24.32 4.65 6.01
C ARG A 98 23.13 5.03 5.11
N ILE A 99 22.15 5.69 5.72
CA ILE A 99 20.98 6.20 5.01
C ILE A 99 20.98 7.72 4.94
N GLU A 100 20.29 8.23 3.92
CA GLU A 100 19.99 9.65 3.80
C GLU A 100 19.25 10.19 5.04
N PRO A 101 19.53 11.44 5.47
CA PRO A 101 18.84 12.06 6.59
C PRO A 101 17.30 12.10 6.45
N THR A 102 16.79 12.13 5.22
CA THR A 102 15.34 12.07 4.94
C THR A 102 14.75 10.68 5.18
N SER A 103 15.52 9.62 5.00
CA SER A 103 15.09 8.24 5.24
C SER A 103 14.97 7.95 6.74
N PHE A 104 15.87 8.51 7.55
CA PHE A 104 15.87 8.38 9.01
C PHE A 104 14.61 8.94 9.69
N ASP A 105 13.87 9.85 9.05
CA ASP A 105 12.56 10.28 9.55
C ASP A 105 11.58 9.13 9.75
N THR A 106 11.69 8.07 8.93
CA THR A 106 10.88 6.86 9.07
C THR A 106 11.27 6.13 10.34
N ASP A 107 12.57 5.97 10.59
CA ASP A 107 13.10 5.32 11.79
C ASP A 107 12.64 6.07 13.04
N ARG A 108 12.87 7.38 13.09
CA ARG A 108 12.37 8.25 14.17
C ARG A 108 10.86 8.10 14.40
N SER A 109 10.05 8.11 13.33
CA SER A 109 8.59 8.01 13.46
C SER A 109 8.14 6.63 13.96
N ALA A 110 8.85 5.58 13.57
CA ALA A 110 8.61 4.22 14.02
C ALA A 110 8.96 4.07 15.51
N LEU A 111 10.15 4.50 15.90
CA LEU A 111 10.62 4.45 17.29
C LEU A 111 9.74 5.27 18.21
N ASN A 112 9.44 6.53 17.85
CA ASN A 112 8.56 7.38 18.66
C ASN A 112 7.18 6.74 18.84
N SER A 113 6.61 6.16 17.77
CA SER A 113 5.32 5.49 17.85
C SER A 113 5.36 4.23 18.69
N PHE A 114 6.45 3.47 18.65
CA PHE A 114 6.64 2.26 19.45
C PHE A 114 6.77 2.61 20.93
N TYR A 115 7.70 3.50 21.29
CA TYR A 115 7.96 3.86 22.68
C TYR A 115 6.83 4.66 23.33
N THR A 116 6.09 5.49 22.56
CA THR A 116 4.88 6.14 23.07
C THR A 116 3.79 5.12 23.44
N TRP A 117 3.73 3.99 22.73
CA TRP A 117 2.82 2.90 23.06
C TRP A 117 3.35 2.02 24.20
N ALA A 118 4.66 1.72 24.20
CA ALA A 118 5.29 0.82 25.14
C ALA A 118 5.47 1.45 26.54
N GLY A 119 5.76 2.74 26.63
CA GLY A 119 6.09 3.43 27.89
C GLY A 119 5.05 3.22 29.00
N PRO A 120 3.77 3.54 28.78
CA PRO A 120 2.74 3.31 29.79
C PRO A 120 2.49 1.82 30.14
N LEU A 121 2.86 0.89 29.26
CA LEU A 121 2.59 -0.56 29.43
C LEU A 121 3.73 -1.29 30.13
N TYR A 122 4.97 -0.85 29.90
CA TYR A 122 6.18 -1.55 30.34
C TYR A 122 7.10 -0.68 31.21
N GLY A 123 6.73 0.58 31.47
CA GLY A 123 7.50 1.50 32.31
C GLY A 123 8.77 2.05 31.66
N CYS A 124 8.96 1.86 30.34
CA CYS A 124 10.14 2.35 29.62
C CYS A 124 10.01 3.84 29.26
N ILE A 125 11.15 4.53 29.19
CA ILE A 125 11.22 5.91 28.71
C ILE A 125 11.19 5.91 27.18
N ASN A 126 10.66 6.97 26.58
CA ASN A 126 10.78 7.17 25.14
C ASN A 126 12.13 7.82 24.81
N PRO A 127 13.08 7.11 24.17
CA PRO A 127 14.41 7.65 23.88
C PRO A 127 14.38 8.67 22.74
N VAL A 128 13.27 8.77 21.98
CA VAL A 128 13.12 9.77 20.92
C VAL A 128 12.73 11.11 21.53
N ALA A 129 13.72 11.99 21.72
CA ALA A 129 13.52 13.35 22.20
C ALA A 129 12.65 14.18 21.24
N THR A 130 11.33 14.15 21.45
CA THR A 130 10.39 15.02 20.74
C THR A 130 10.21 16.27 21.60
N GLY A 131 10.46 17.45 21.03
CA GLY A 131 10.50 18.74 21.75
C GLY A 131 9.19 19.21 22.41
N ASP A 132 8.20 18.35 22.63
CA ASP A 132 6.97 18.61 23.36
C ASP A 132 6.81 17.61 24.50
N ILE A 133 7.36 17.96 25.68
CA ILE A 133 7.00 17.32 26.96
C ILE A 133 5.66 17.92 27.49
N LEU A 134 4.94 18.70 26.69
CA LEU A 134 3.64 19.25 27.04
C LEU A 134 2.67 19.14 25.86
N GLY A 135 1.80 18.14 25.89
CA GLY A 135 0.59 18.15 25.07
C GLY A 135 0.29 16.81 24.42
N THR A 136 -0.61 16.08 25.05
CA THR A 136 -1.50 15.11 24.42
C THR A 136 -2.10 15.69 23.14
N ALA A 137 -1.51 15.39 22.00
CA ALA A 137 -2.16 15.49 20.71
C ALA A 137 -1.94 14.18 19.98
N ASP A 138 -3.03 13.47 19.69
CA ASP A 138 -3.02 12.44 18.68
C ASP A 138 -2.27 12.93 17.43
N PRO A 139 -1.55 12.06 16.69
CA PRO A 139 -0.99 12.41 15.39
C PRO A 139 -2.13 12.52 14.37
N VAL A 140 -2.96 13.54 14.54
CA VAL A 140 -4.08 13.95 13.71
C VAL A 140 -3.79 15.41 13.37
N ASP A 141 -3.41 15.62 12.10
CA ASP A 141 -3.40 16.91 11.41
C ASP A 141 -2.61 18.06 12.07
N ILE A 142 -1.29 17.93 12.13
CA ILE A 142 -0.43 19.14 12.15
C ILE A 142 -0.31 19.65 10.69
N PRO A 143 -0.74 20.88 10.37
CA PRO A 143 -0.53 21.49 9.06
C PRO A 143 0.97 21.56 8.76
N ALA A 144 1.35 21.12 7.56
CA ALA A 144 2.74 21.17 7.11
C ALA A 144 3.21 22.63 6.96
N GLY A 145 3.80 23.22 8.00
CA GLY A 145 4.37 24.57 7.86
C GLY A 145 4.91 25.25 9.11
N GLN A 146 4.35 25.02 10.30
CA GLN A 146 4.60 25.88 11.47
C GLN A 146 4.95 25.14 12.78
N GLY A 147 5.65 24.01 12.69
CA GLY A 147 6.27 23.40 13.87
C GLY A 147 7.69 23.90 14.07
N ARG A 148 8.07 24.27 15.30
CA ARG A 148 9.47 24.38 15.74
C ARG A 148 10.19 23.10 15.31
N ARG A 149 11.40 23.21 14.74
CA ARG A 149 12.13 22.04 14.22
C ARG A 149 12.38 21.06 15.37
N ASP A 150 11.77 19.88 15.26
CA ASP A 150 11.96 18.77 16.19
C ASP A 150 13.47 18.45 16.30
N PRO A 151 14.10 18.51 17.50
CA PRO A 151 15.52 18.22 17.69
C PRO A 151 15.93 16.83 17.20
N ALA A 152 14.99 15.87 17.26
CA ALA A 152 15.23 14.51 16.78
C ALA A 152 15.29 14.43 15.24
N ARG A 153 14.82 15.45 14.50
CA ARG A 153 14.83 15.48 13.02
C ARG A 153 16.20 15.86 12.47
N PRO A 154 16.80 15.07 11.56
CA PRO A 154 18.12 15.36 11.01
C PRO A 154 18.28 16.71 10.29
N ALA A 155 19.48 17.28 10.40
CA ALA A 155 20.09 18.37 9.62
C ALA A 155 19.58 18.52 8.17
N GLY A 156 19.80 17.44 7.41
CA GLY A 156 19.63 17.37 5.97
C GLY A 156 18.28 16.82 5.51
N SER A 157 17.30 16.63 6.40
CA SER A 157 15.96 16.24 5.97
C SER A 157 15.30 17.41 5.20
N THR A 158 15.56 17.53 3.91
CA THR A 158 14.99 18.59 3.07
C THR A 158 13.46 18.43 2.92
N ARG A 159 12.75 19.56 2.85
CA ARG A 159 11.34 19.56 2.42
C ARG A 159 11.27 19.08 0.96
N ARG A 160 10.20 18.36 0.61
CA ARG A 160 9.97 17.87 -0.76
C ARG A 160 10.02 19.03 -1.75
N ARG A 161 11.08 19.12 -2.55
CA ARG A 161 11.15 20.03 -3.69
C ARG A 161 10.38 19.40 -4.85
N VAL A 162 9.13 19.79 -5.01
CA VAL A 162 8.32 19.35 -6.15
C VAL A 162 8.86 20.05 -7.40
N LYS A 163 9.54 19.31 -8.27
CA LYS A 163 9.89 19.76 -9.62
C LYS A 163 8.75 19.34 -10.54
N TRP A 164 8.21 20.29 -11.30
CA TRP A 164 7.16 20.01 -12.28
C TRP A 164 7.76 19.33 -13.50
N LEU A 165 7.22 18.15 -13.86
CA LEU A 165 7.60 17.46 -15.09
C LEU A 165 6.72 17.98 -16.23
N LEU A 166 7.33 18.68 -17.19
CA LEU A 166 6.64 19.14 -18.40
C LEU A 166 6.09 17.96 -19.19
N ARG A 167 5.00 18.18 -19.93
CA ARG A 167 4.32 17.12 -20.68
C ARG A 167 5.24 16.40 -21.65
N GLY A 168 6.07 17.11 -22.40
CA GLY A 168 7.03 16.49 -23.34
C GLY A 168 8.09 15.63 -22.64
N ALA A 169 8.58 16.05 -21.46
CA ALA A 169 9.52 15.25 -20.69
C ALA A 169 8.87 13.98 -20.10
N PHE A 170 7.60 14.08 -19.70
CA PHE A 170 6.81 12.92 -19.30
C PHE A 170 6.58 11.95 -20.48
N GLU A 171 6.22 12.46 -21.66
CA GLU A 171 6.00 11.64 -22.85
C GLU A 171 7.27 10.92 -23.28
N GLN A 172 8.42 11.60 -23.28
CA GLN A 172 9.70 10.99 -23.57
C GLN A 172 10.05 9.90 -22.53
N TRP A 173 9.87 10.17 -21.23
CA TRP A 173 10.07 9.16 -20.19
C TRP A 173 9.15 7.94 -20.36
N ARG A 174 7.88 8.17 -20.71
CA ARG A 174 6.91 7.10 -20.96
C ARG A 174 7.31 6.27 -22.16
N ASP A 175 7.65 6.93 -23.27
CA ASP A 175 7.94 6.26 -24.53
C ASP A 175 9.25 5.45 -24.43
N ILE A 176 10.26 5.98 -23.74
CA ILE A 176 11.51 5.25 -23.49
C ILE A 176 11.28 4.10 -22.50
N GLY A 177 10.66 4.38 -21.36
CA GLY A 177 10.55 3.43 -20.25
C GLY A 177 9.52 2.32 -20.44
N PHE A 178 8.41 2.59 -21.13
CA PHE A 178 7.28 1.67 -21.23
C PHE A 178 6.96 1.23 -22.66
N ARG A 179 7.45 1.94 -23.68
CA ARG A 179 7.22 1.59 -25.09
C ARG A 179 8.48 1.13 -25.82
N GLY A 180 9.62 1.17 -25.13
CA GLY A 180 10.90 0.71 -25.65
C GLY A 180 11.46 1.60 -26.74
N TYR A 181 11.16 2.90 -26.76
CA TYR A 181 11.82 3.83 -27.66
C TYR A 181 13.21 4.25 -27.14
N GLY A 182 14.12 4.58 -28.03
CA GLY A 182 15.35 5.27 -27.73
C GLY A 182 15.16 6.79 -27.67
N PHE A 183 16.22 7.50 -27.28
CA PHE A 183 16.26 8.98 -27.35
C PHE A 183 16.24 9.50 -28.79
N ASP A 184 16.59 8.64 -29.75
CA ASP A 184 16.50 8.87 -31.19
C ASP A 184 15.06 8.75 -31.75
N GLY A 185 14.10 8.34 -30.90
CA GLY A 185 12.71 8.11 -31.31
C GLY A 185 12.51 6.81 -32.09
N LEU A 186 13.54 5.97 -32.22
CA LEU A 186 13.45 4.65 -32.83
C LEU A 186 13.07 3.61 -31.78
N ARG A 187 12.42 2.54 -32.21
CA ARG A 187 12.06 1.45 -31.30
C ARG A 187 13.28 0.54 -31.10
N ALA A 188 13.58 0.21 -29.84
CA ALA A 188 14.68 -0.66 -29.49
C ALA A 188 14.49 -2.06 -30.10
N GLU A 189 15.56 -2.57 -30.70
CA GLU A 189 15.57 -3.90 -31.28
C GLU A 189 15.29 -4.96 -30.20
N GLY A 190 14.40 -5.91 -30.51
CA GLY A 190 14.01 -6.97 -29.57
C GLY A 190 13.02 -6.55 -28.49
N TRP A 191 12.48 -5.33 -28.51
CA TRP A 191 11.41 -4.92 -27.58
C TRP A 191 10.16 -5.77 -27.75
N ARG A 192 9.71 -6.41 -26.65
CA ARG A 192 8.56 -7.33 -26.68
C ARG A 192 7.22 -6.72 -26.25
N GLY A 193 7.23 -5.61 -25.52
CA GLY A 193 6.04 -4.77 -25.25
C GLY A 193 4.79 -5.48 -24.69
N ALA A 194 4.91 -6.61 -23.98
CA ALA A 194 3.77 -7.50 -23.68
C ALA A 194 2.58 -6.83 -22.94
N HIS A 195 2.82 -5.75 -22.20
CA HIS A 195 1.80 -4.99 -21.46
C HIS A 195 1.96 -3.48 -21.68
N GLU A 196 2.53 -3.08 -22.81
CA GLU A 196 2.87 -1.69 -23.12
C GLU A 196 1.66 -0.76 -23.04
N ASP A 197 0.54 -1.13 -23.67
CA ASP A 197 -0.72 -0.37 -23.66
C ASP A 197 -1.27 -0.18 -22.24
N ARG A 198 -1.23 -1.22 -21.40
CA ARG A 198 -1.67 -1.18 -20.00
C ARG A 198 -0.77 -0.27 -19.18
N ASP A 199 0.53 -0.43 -19.31
CA ASP A 199 1.49 0.31 -18.49
C ASP A 199 1.50 1.79 -18.91
N CYS A 200 1.39 2.09 -20.21
CA CYS A 200 1.19 3.44 -20.74
C CYS A 200 -0.12 4.07 -20.24
N ALA A 201 -1.26 3.37 -20.36
CA ALA A 201 -2.54 3.85 -19.86
C ALA A 201 -2.50 4.10 -18.35
N PHE A 202 -1.76 3.28 -17.60
CA PHE A 202 -1.58 3.45 -16.18
C PHE A 202 -0.79 4.72 -15.84
N VAL A 203 0.37 4.95 -16.47
CA VAL A 203 1.19 6.15 -16.18
C VAL A 203 0.57 7.43 -16.74
N ASP A 204 -0.11 7.36 -17.89
CA ASP A 204 -0.92 8.48 -18.42
C ASP A 204 -2.02 8.86 -17.42
N GLY A 205 -2.66 7.87 -16.80
CA GLY A 205 -3.63 8.11 -15.75
C GLY A 205 -3.05 8.76 -14.51
N LEU A 206 -1.86 8.34 -14.05
CA LEU A 206 -1.17 8.98 -12.93
C LEU A 206 -0.84 10.45 -13.24
N TYR A 207 -0.25 10.72 -14.40
CA TYR A 207 0.11 12.07 -14.83
C TYR A 207 -1.13 12.95 -15.03
N GLY A 208 -2.16 12.41 -15.67
CA GLY A 208 -3.36 13.16 -16.06
C GLY A 208 -4.34 13.43 -14.92
N THR A 209 -4.42 12.55 -13.92
CA THR A 209 -5.38 12.69 -12.80
C THR A 209 -4.76 13.23 -11.53
N GLY A 210 -3.43 13.13 -11.38
CA GLY A 210 -2.72 13.47 -10.14
C GLY A 210 -3.04 12.54 -8.97
N LEU A 211 -3.71 11.41 -9.20
CA LEU A 211 -3.98 10.41 -8.18
C LEU A 211 -2.68 9.72 -7.73
N ARG A 212 -2.65 9.29 -6.47
CA ARG A 212 -1.52 8.48 -5.98
C ARG A 212 -1.53 7.11 -6.65
N LEU A 213 -0.36 6.49 -6.75
CA LEU A 213 -0.18 5.15 -7.34
C LEU A 213 -1.21 4.12 -6.84
N ALA A 214 -1.41 4.06 -5.52
CA ALA A 214 -2.40 3.15 -4.92
C ALA A 214 -3.86 3.57 -5.16
N GLU A 215 -4.14 4.86 -5.29
CA GLU A 215 -5.48 5.36 -5.58
C GLU A 215 -5.86 5.00 -7.03
N TRP A 216 -5.00 5.32 -8.00
CA TRP A 216 -5.23 5.00 -9.40
C TRP A 216 -5.26 3.49 -9.66
N GLY A 217 -4.35 2.73 -9.04
CA GLY A 217 -4.34 1.26 -9.13
C GLY A 217 -5.55 0.56 -8.50
N SER A 218 -6.39 1.29 -7.77
CA SER A 218 -7.61 0.74 -7.16
C SER A 218 -8.88 1.03 -7.96
N VAL A 219 -8.83 1.88 -8.99
CA VAL A 219 -10.00 2.27 -9.78
C VAL A 219 -10.44 1.10 -10.67
N LEU A 220 -11.73 0.77 -10.60
CA LEU A 220 -12.34 -0.25 -11.46
C LEU A 220 -12.74 0.35 -12.82
N ASP A 221 -12.81 -0.50 -13.85
CA ASP A 221 -13.27 -0.13 -15.19
C ASP A 221 -14.67 0.50 -15.17
N VAL A 222 -15.59 -0.05 -14.36
CA VAL A 222 -16.94 0.47 -14.18
C VAL A 222 -16.99 1.82 -13.45
N GLU A 223 -15.94 2.21 -12.71
CA GLU A 223 -15.88 3.51 -12.01
C GLU A 223 -15.43 4.66 -12.93
N LEU A 224 -14.92 4.35 -14.13
CA LEU A 224 -14.47 5.35 -15.09
C LEU A 224 -15.64 5.86 -15.96
N PRO A 225 -15.68 7.16 -16.25
CA PRO A 225 -16.65 7.72 -17.19
C PRO A 225 -16.40 7.20 -18.61
N SER A 226 -17.45 7.16 -19.43
CA SER A 226 -17.31 6.85 -20.87
C SER A 226 -16.40 7.86 -21.57
N VAL A 227 -15.71 7.42 -22.62
CA VAL A 227 -14.94 8.30 -23.52
C VAL A 227 -15.84 9.36 -24.16
N ASP A 228 -17.12 9.05 -24.36
CA ASP A 228 -18.13 9.95 -24.94
C ASP A 228 -18.73 10.91 -23.91
N ALA A 229 -18.28 10.87 -22.65
CA ALA A 229 -18.74 11.81 -21.63
C ALA A 229 -18.38 13.25 -22.01
N ALA A 230 -19.29 14.18 -21.73
CA ALA A 230 -19.13 15.58 -22.12
C ALA A 230 -17.90 16.25 -21.48
N GLY A 231 -17.16 16.99 -22.31
CA GLY A 231 -16.03 17.83 -21.89
C GLY A 231 -14.66 17.13 -21.94
N ARG A 232 -13.58 17.91 -21.86
CA ARG A 232 -12.18 17.40 -21.91
C ARG A 232 -11.75 16.68 -20.64
N PHE A 233 -12.45 16.95 -19.53
CA PHE A 233 -12.15 16.40 -18.20
C PHE A 233 -13.43 15.94 -17.50
N PRO A 234 -14.01 14.79 -17.90
CA PRO A 234 -15.14 14.20 -17.19
C PRO A 234 -14.86 13.99 -15.69
N ARG A 235 -15.92 14.06 -14.89
CA ARG A 235 -15.87 13.79 -13.44
C ARG A 235 -15.87 12.29 -13.22
N ALA A 236 -15.02 11.84 -12.31
CA ALA A 236 -15.01 10.51 -11.76
C ALA A 236 -15.00 10.59 -10.22
N TYR A 237 -15.32 9.49 -9.55
CA TYR A 237 -15.36 9.43 -8.10
C TYR A 237 -14.35 8.41 -7.58
N LEU A 238 -13.49 8.83 -6.66
CA LEU A 238 -12.57 7.96 -5.95
C LEU A 238 -13.21 7.55 -4.63
N ALA A 239 -13.40 6.25 -4.46
CA ALA A 239 -14.07 5.71 -3.30
C ALA A 239 -13.28 5.92 -1.99
N ARG A 240 -14.00 6.14 -0.90
CA ARG A 240 -13.46 6.44 0.43
C ARG A 240 -12.41 5.43 0.89
N ALA A 241 -12.70 4.14 0.81
CA ALA A 241 -11.79 3.08 1.27
C ALA A 241 -10.46 3.02 0.48
N CYS A 242 -10.42 3.63 -0.71
CA CYS A 242 -9.25 3.71 -1.58
C CYS A 242 -8.49 5.04 -1.47
N ALA A 243 -9.16 6.10 -1.00
CA ALA A 243 -8.53 7.40 -0.79
C ALA A 243 -7.48 7.34 0.33
N LYS A 244 -6.41 8.12 0.19
CA LYS A 244 -5.40 8.26 1.25
C LYS A 244 -6.07 8.68 2.57
N GLY A 245 -5.79 7.93 3.63
CA GLY A 245 -6.34 8.19 4.97
C GLY A 245 -7.75 7.66 5.20
N LYS A 246 -8.44 7.17 4.15
CA LYS A 246 -9.76 6.51 4.21
C LYS A 246 -10.89 7.31 4.92
N ARG A 247 -10.73 8.63 5.03
CA ARG A 247 -11.70 9.51 5.72
C ARG A 247 -12.94 9.77 4.87
N GLU A 248 -12.72 10.22 3.64
CA GLU A 248 -13.78 10.57 2.69
C GLU A 248 -13.39 10.14 1.27
N GLY A 249 -14.40 9.78 0.47
CA GLY A 249 -14.24 9.64 -0.98
C GLY A 249 -14.37 11.00 -1.64
N ARG A 250 -13.75 11.18 -2.80
CA ARG A 250 -13.67 12.49 -3.45
C ARG A 250 -13.84 12.39 -4.95
N GLU A 251 -14.37 13.45 -5.54
CA GLU A 251 -14.36 13.58 -6.99
C GLU A 251 -12.97 13.96 -7.50
N TYR A 252 -12.68 13.49 -8.71
CA TYR A 252 -11.52 13.88 -9.47
C TYR A 252 -11.88 14.01 -10.95
N ARG A 253 -10.97 14.62 -11.71
CA ARG A 253 -11.15 14.89 -13.13
C ARG A 253 -10.21 13.98 -13.91
N VAL A 254 -10.73 13.33 -14.95
CA VAL A 254 -9.94 12.44 -15.80
C VAL A 254 -9.84 13.05 -17.19
N PRO A 255 -8.63 13.28 -17.73
CA PRO A 255 -8.50 13.73 -19.11
C PRO A 255 -9.09 12.69 -20.08
N VAL A 256 -9.83 13.13 -21.10
CA VAL A 256 -10.37 12.21 -22.13
C VAL A 256 -9.27 11.39 -22.81
N GLY A 257 -8.05 11.93 -22.94
CA GLY A 257 -6.89 11.17 -23.45
C GLY A 257 -6.56 9.94 -22.63
N VAL A 258 -6.66 10.03 -21.29
CA VAL A 258 -6.47 8.89 -20.39
C VAL A 258 -7.59 7.87 -20.59
N LEU A 259 -8.84 8.32 -20.70
CA LEU A 259 -9.98 7.43 -20.95
C LEU A 259 -9.78 6.65 -22.26
N LYS A 260 -9.33 7.33 -23.33
CA LYS A 260 -8.99 6.67 -24.61
C LYS A 260 -7.89 5.62 -24.45
N SER A 261 -6.79 5.93 -23.74
CA SER A 261 -5.71 4.96 -23.48
C SER A 261 -6.22 3.74 -22.70
N VAL A 262 -7.04 3.97 -21.66
CA VAL A 262 -7.62 2.88 -20.86
C VAL A 262 -8.60 2.06 -21.70
N THR A 263 -9.46 2.68 -22.49
CA THR A 263 -10.37 1.98 -23.42
C THR A 263 -9.62 1.16 -24.45
N GLY A 264 -8.54 1.68 -25.04
CA GLY A 264 -7.69 0.92 -25.97
C GLY A 264 -7.06 -0.31 -25.32
N CYS A 265 -6.52 -0.17 -24.11
CA CYS A 265 -6.01 -1.31 -23.33
C CYS A 265 -7.10 -2.35 -22.99
N MET A 266 -8.36 -1.91 -22.84
CA MET A 266 -9.51 -2.78 -22.57
C MET A 266 -10.19 -3.33 -23.83
N ASP A 267 -9.71 -2.98 -25.02
CA ASP A 267 -10.32 -3.42 -26.27
C ASP A 267 -10.39 -4.97 -26.32
N PRO A 268 -11.56 -5.55 -26.64
CA PRO A 268 -11.75 -6.99 -26.60
C PRO A 268 -10.94 -7.76 -27.65
N ILE A 269 -10.56 -7.10 -28.74
CA ILE A 269 -9.84 -7.68 -29.87
C ILE A 269 -8.35 -7.40 -29.71
N GLU A 270 -7.98 -6.13 -29.65
CA GLU A 270 -6.60 -5.65 -29.77
C GLU A 270 -5.92 -5.36 -28.41
N GLY A 271 -6.70 -5.25 -27.32
CA GLY A 271 -6.16 -4.84 -26.01
C GLY A 271 -5.42 -5.96 -25.27
N SER A 272 -4.26 -5.64 -24.68
CA SER A 272 -3.45 -6.63 -23.94
C SER A 272 -4.18 -7.19 -22.72
N ARG A 273 -5.13 -6.44 -22.15
CA ARG A 273 -5.98 -6.92 -21.06
C ARG A 273 -6.82 -8.12 -21.51
N ALA A 274 -7.44 -8.05 -22.68
CA ALA A 274 -8.29 -9.12 -23.18
C ALA A 274 -7.48 -10.40 -23.40
N GLU A 275 -6.28 -10.28 -23.96
CA GLU A 275 -5.35 -11.41 -24.11
C GLU A 275 -4.93 -11.99 -22.75
N ALA A 276 -4.53 -11.14 -21.80
CA ALA A 276 -4.14 -11.56 -20.45
C ALA A 276 -5.27 -12.31 -19.74
N VAL A 277 -6.51 -11.82 -19.86
CA VAL A 277 -7.71 -12.48 -19.30
C VAL A 277 -7.97 -13.82 -19.99
N ARG A 278 -7.89 -13.89 -21.33
CA ARG A 278 -8.04 -15.16 -22.08
C ARG A 278 -7.00 -16.19 -21.63
N ARG A 279 -5.73 -15.77 -21.51
CA ARG A 279 -4.64 -16.63 -21.01
C ARG A 279 -4.89 -17.11 -19.59
N ALA A 280 -5.33 -16.23 -18.69
CA ALA A 280 -5.64 -16.59 -17.32
C ALA A 280 -6.82 -17.57 -17.21
N ARG A 281 -7.86 -17.39 -18.04
CA ARG A 281 -8.99 -18.33 -18.14
C ARG A 281 -8.56 -19.70 -18.65
N ARG A 282 -7.79 -19.76 -19.75
CA ARG A 282 -7.27 -21.04 -20.29
C ARG A 282 -6.43 -21.80 -19.26
N ALA A 283 -5.68 -21.07 -18.44
CA ALA A 283 -4.83 -21.65 -17.40
C ALA A 283 -5.56 -21.95 -16.07
N GLY A 284 -6.89 -21.77 -16.00
CA GLY A 284 -7.65 -22.07 -14.78
C GLY A 284 -7.26 -21.21 -13.56
N ARG A 285 -6.74 -19.99 -13.79
CA ARG A 285 -6.18 -19.16 -12.70
C ARG A 285 -7.25 -18.55 -11.81
N TYR A 286 -8.43 -18.26 -12.35
CA TYR A 286 -9.51 -17.62 -11.59
C TYR A 286 -10.20 -18.59 -10.64
N GLU A 287 -10.18 -19.88 -10.96
CA GLU A 287 -10.71 -20.98 -10.17
C GLU A 287 -9.93 -21.15 -8.85
N ARG A 288 -8.66 -20.74 -8.83
CA ARG A 288 -7.78 -20.77 -7.64
C ARG A 288 -7.91 -19.53 -6.76
N VAL A 289 -8.64 -18.50 -7.20
CA VAL A 289 -8.82 -17.28 -6.42
C VAL A 289 -9.90 -17.51 -5.37
N ALA A 290 -9.45 -17.66 -4.12
CA ALA A 290 -10.36 -17.71 -2.99
C ALA A 290 -11.21 -16.44 -2.93
N ARG A 291 -12.52 -16.58 -2.65
CA ARG A 291 -13.48 -15.46 -2.52
C ARG A 291 -13.64 -14.61 -3.78
N LEU A 292 -13.51 -15.21 -4.97
CA LEU A 292 -13.80 -14.54 -6.24
C LEU A 292 -15.23 -13.97 -6.24
N LYS A 293 -15.35 -12.66 -6.46
CA LYS A 293 -16.63 -11.96 -6.62
C LYS A 293 -16.84 -11.62 -8.09
N ILE A 294 -17.99 -11.99 -8.64
CA ILE A 294 -18.33 -11.73 -10.03
C ILE A 294 -19.29 -10.56 -10.10
N VAL A 295 -18.87 -9.45 -10.70
CA VAL A 295 -19.72 -8.27 -10.87
C VAL A 295 -20.74 -8.55 -11.96
N THR A 296 -22.02 -8.46 -11.60
CA THR A 296 -23.16 -8.69 -12.50
C THR A 296 -23.88 -7.39 -12.88
N ARG A 297 -23.88 -6.40 -11.99
CA ARG A 297 -24.47 -5.08 -12.23
C ARG A 297 -23.69 -3.99 -11.52
N PHE A 298 -23.66 -2.81 -12.12
CA PHE A 298 -23.16 -1.58 -11.51
C PHE A 298 -24.27 -0.52 -11.55
N SER A 299 -24.43 0.21 -10.44
CA SER A 299 -25.29 1.39 -10.35
C SER A 299 -24.43 2.64 -10.15
N PRO A 300 -24.25 3.47 -11.20
CA PRO A 300 -23.48 4.71 -11.09
C PRO A 300 -24.04 5.68 -10.04
N GLN A 301 -25.36 5.84 -9.97
CA GLN A 301 -26.02 6.78 -9.07
C GLN A 301 -25.86 6.38 -7.60
N ALA A 302 -26.07 5.09 -7.32
CA ALA A 302 -25.94 4.56 -5.96
C ALA A 302 -24.48 4.23 -5.59
N ARG A 303 -23.56 4.19 -6.57
CA ARG A 303 -22.16 3.75 -6.41
C ARG A 303 -22.08 2.35 -5.79
N THR A 304 -22.93 1.45 -6.27
CA THR A 304 -23.00 0.06 -5.78
C THR A 304 -22.74 -0.96 -6.88
N LEU A 305 -22.14 -2.08 -6.48
CA LEU A 305 -21.95 -3.26 -7.30
C LEU A 305 -22.87 -4.36 -6.81
N THR A 306 -23.60 -4.99 -7.73
CA THR A 306 -24.17 -6.30 -7.47
C THR A 306 -23.11 -7.34 -7.85
N VAL A 307 -22.73 -8.15 -6.87
CA VAL A 307 -21.76 -9.23 -7.05
C VAL A 307 -22.42 -10.57 -6.78
N LEU A 308 -21.95 -11.58 -7.49
CA LEU A 308 -22.25 -12.97 -7.24
C LEU A 308 -21.04 -13.64 -6.60
N THR A 309 -21.31 -14.34 -5.50
CA THR A 309 -20.36 -15.17 -4.76
C THR A 309 -20.85 -16.63 -4.72
N ALA A 310 -20.12 -17.50 -4.02
CA ALA A 310 -20.53 -18.87 -3.74
C ALA A 310 -21.86 -18.94 -2.98
N GLU A 311 -22.04 -18.00 -2.06
CA GLU A 311 -23.13 -17.95 -1.10
C GLU A 311 -24.41 -17.33 -1.69
N GLY A 312 -24.28 -16.49 -2.72
CA GLY A 312 -25.43 -15.88 -3.39
C GLY A 312 -25.10 -14.55 -4.08
N SER A 313 -26.14 -13.78 -4.36
CA SER A 313 -26.01 -12.41 -4.86
C SER A 313 -25.99 -11.45 -3.68
N SER A 314 -25.07 -10.49 -3.68
CA SER A 314 -25.01 -9.42 -2.68
C SER A 314 -24.73 -8.06 -3.33
N THR A 315 -25.14 -7.00 -2.65
CA THR A 315 -24.88 -5.62 -3.09
C THR A 315 -23.79 -5.02 -2.20
N LEU A 316 -22.75 -4.46 -2.82
CA LEU A 316 -21.60 -3.85 -2.16
C LEU A 316 -21.51 -2.38 -2.53
N SER A 317 -21.26 -1.52 -1.53
CA SER A 317 -20.94 -0.11 -1.77
C SER A 317 -19.48 0.03 -2.19
N LEU A 318 -19.21 0.77 -3.27
CA LEU A 318 -17.85 1.04 -3.72
C LEU A 318 -17.03 1.80 -2.67
N ASP A 319 -17.67 2.64 -1.87
CA ASP A 319 -17.05 3.42 -0.78
C ASP A 319 -16.56 2.55 0.39
N GLY A 320 -17.11 1.34 0.52
CA GLY A 320 -16.68 0.36 1.52
C GLY A 320 -15.55 -0.54 1.04
N LEU A 321 -15.35 -0.68 -0.27
CA LEU A 321 -14.40 -1.64 -0.83
C LEU A 321 -12.99 -1.07 -0.89
N ASP A 322 -12.08 -1.66 -0.10
CA ASP A 322 -10.67 -1.31 -0.16
C ASP A 322 -9.94 -1.97 -1.35
N PRO A 323 -8.69 -1.57 -1.66
CA PRO A 323 -7.98 -2.11 -2.82
C PRO A 323 -7.78 -3.64 -2.81
N GLU A 324 -7.69 -4.30 -1.66
CA GLU A 324 -7.55 -5.76 -1.59
C GLU A 324 -8.90 -6.46 -1.84
N GLU A 325 -10.00 -5.87 -1.39
CA GLU A 325 -11.36 -6.37 -1.62
C GLU A 325 -11.86 -6.14 -3.05
N ARG A 326 -11.19 -5.28 -3.82
CA ARG A 326 -11.47 -4.94 -5.22
C ARG A 326 -10.91 -5.93 -6.23
N LEU A 327 -10.42 -7.10 -5.79
CA LEU A 327 -10.16 -8.26 -6.66
C LEU A 327 -11.47 -8.84 -7.21
N LEU A 328 -12.04 -8.13 -8.18
CA LEU A 328 -13.34 -8.42 -8.79
C LEU A 328 -13.18 -8.89 -10.22
N ARG A 329 -14.09 -9.73 -10.69
CA ARG A 329 -14.15 -10.17 -12.09
C ARG A 329 -15.49 -9.76 -12.70
N SER A 330 -15.45 -9.06 -13.84
CA SER A 330 -16.64 -8.80 -14.66
C SER A 330 -17.05 -10.08 -15.41
N GLY A 331 -18.32 -10.48 -15.36
CA GLY A 331 -18.82 -11.61 -16.15
C GLY A 331 -20.16 -12.21 -15.71
N ARG A 332 -20.63 -13.20 -16.48
CA ARG A 332 -21.76 -14.08 -16.10
C ARG A 332 -21.26 -15.29 -15.30
N ARG A 333 -22.16 -15.97 -14.57
CA ARG A 333 -21.88 -17.21 -13.81
C ARG A 333 -20.96 -18.16 -14.59
N PRO A 334 -19.83 -18.62 -14.02
CA PRO A 334 -19.07 -19.71 -14.61
C PRO A 334 -19.94 -20.97 -14.52
N ARG A 335 -19.98 -21.77 -15.60
CA ARG A 335 -20.78 -23.02 -15.67
C ARG A 335 -20.48 -24.00 -14.52
N ALA A 336 -19.31 -23.91 -13.89
CA ALA A 336 -18.91 -24.73 -12.75
C ALA A 336 -19.62 -24.41 -11.42
N TRP A 337 -20.35 -23.28 -11.31
CA TRP A 337 -21.11 -22.91 -10.11
C TRP A 337 -22.58 -23.35 -10.13
N ASN A 338 -22.95 -24.26 -11.05
CA ASN A 338 -24.22 -24.95 -10.94
C ASN A 338 -24.14 -25.90 -9.75
N ARG A 339 -24.87 -25.55 -8.68
CA ARG A 339 -25.09 -26.37 -7.49
C ARG A 339 -25.34 -27.83 -7.90
N SER A 340 -24.45 -28.73 -7.49
CA SER A 340 -24.89 -30.07 -7.12
C SER A 340 -25.75 -29.91 -5.87
N ARG A 341 -27.06 -29.89 -6.08
CA ARG A 341 -28.07 -30.27 -5.09
C ARG A 341 -28.90 -31.38 -5.70
N TYR A 342 -28.45 -32.61 -5.48
CA TYR A 342 -29.27 -33.76 -5.15
C TYR A 342 -28.48 -34.42 -4.00
N GLY A 343 -28.98 -34.56 -2.77
CA GLY A 343 -30.29 -35.06 -2.41
C GLY A 343 -30.12 -36.54 -2.05
N SER A 344 -29.92 -36.82 -0.76
CA SER A 344 -30.26 -38.06 -0.03
C SER A 344 -30.21 -39.40 -0.77
N ALA A 345 -29.28 -40.26 -0.35
CA ALA A 345 -29.56 -41.61 0.12
C ALA A 345 -28.59 -41.94 1.25
#